data_AF-A0AAU2CNU6-F1
#
_entry.id   AF-A0AAU2CNU6-F1
#
_cell.length_a   1.000
_cell.length_b   1.000
_cell.length_c   1.000
_cell.angle_alpha   90.00
_cell.angle_beta   90.00
_cell.angle_gamma   90.00
#
_symmetry.space_group_name_H-M   'P 1'
#
loop_
_entity.id
_entity.type
_entity.pdbx_description
1 polymer ?
#
loop_
_entity_poly.entity_id
_entity_poly.type
_entity_poly.pdbx_seq_one_letter_code
_entity_poly.pdbx_strand_id
1 'polypeptide(L)'
;MADDKAVVVRGGITATASKAAQPNELVEGANSGKWTAREVKEVASSTLSAGGAFVLHEATCEFGFSGANSSGATVLGASTVTLQASNRRLRADGRGVLLDGDTAKDKYGNTLTASSTGPLSST
;
A
#
# COMPACT_ATOMS: atom_id res chain seq x y z
N MET A 1 -6.68 -14.06 -23.10
CA MET A 1 -6.74 -12.60 -23.13
C MET A 1 -6.06 -12.12 -21.87
N ALA A 2 -5.06 -11.24 -21.97
CA ALA A 2 -4.52 -10.60 -20.78
C ALA A 2 -5.54 -9.53 -20.36
N ASP A 3 -5.97 -9.53 -19.11
CA ASP A 3 -6.82 -8.45 -18.61
C ASP A 3 -6.03 -7.14 -18.66
N ASP A 4 -6.48 -6.21 -19.49
CA ASP A 4 -5.89 -4.88 -19.63
C ASP A 4 -6.21 -4.06 -18.38
N LYS A 5 -5.31 -4.09 -17.39
CA LYS A 5 -5.43 -3.29 -16.16
C LYS A 5 -4.96 -1.85 -16.39
N ALA A 6 -5.70 -0.90 -15.82
CA ALA A 6 -5.33 0.51 -15.85
C ALA A 6 -4.05 0.79 -15.06
N VAL A 7 -3.26 1.79 -15.49
CA VAL A 7 -2.13 2.28 -14.68
C VAL A 7 -2.64 3.13 -13.52
N VAL A 8 -1.93 3.07 -12.41
CA VAL A 8 -2.22 3.89 -11.22
C VAL A 8 -1.33 5.12 -11.23
N VAL A 9 -1.93 6.27 -10.94
CA VAL A 9 -1.26 7.57 -10.90
C VAL A 9 -1.20 8.09 -9.47
N ARG A 10 -0.46 9.18 -9.25
CA ARG A 10 -0.32 9.84 -7.95
C ARG A 10 -1.68 10.06 -7.27
N GLY A 11 -1.77 9.71 -5.98
CA GLY A 11 -3.00 9.76 -5.19
C GLY A 11 -3.91 8.53 -5.36
N GLY A 12 -3.53 7.56 -6.20
CA GLY A 12 -4.26 6.32 -6.43
C GLY A 12 -3.95 5.20 -5.43
N ILE A 13 -3.30 5.50 -4.29
CA ILE A 13 -2.95 4.50 -3.28
C ILE A 13 -3.80 4.67 -2.03
N THR A 14 -4.42 3.57 -1.60
CA THR A 14 -5.17 3.51 -0.33
C THR A 14 -4.41 2.64 0.68
N ALA A 15 -4.14 3.19 1.85
CA ALA A 15 -3.61 2.45 3.01
C ALA A 15 -4.77 2.01 3.92
N THR A 16 -4.83 0.72 4.24
CA THR A 16 -5.84 0.16 5.16
C THR A 16 -5.13 -0.49 6.33
N ALA A 17 -5.31 0.11 7.52
CA ALA A 17 -4.79 -0.46 8.76
C ALA A 17 -5.64 -1.68 9.17
N SER A 18 -4.97 -2.72 9.66
CA SER A 18 -5.63 -3.89 10.22
C SER A 18 -6.50 -3.51 11.42
N LYS A 19 -7.59 -4.25 11.62
CA LYS A 19 -8.45 -4.08 12.80
C LYS A 19 -7.83 -4.66 14.06
N ALA A 20 -6.73 -5.41 13.95
CA ALA A 20 -6.11 -6.11 15.07
C ALA A 20 -7.10 -6.99 15.85
N ALA A 21 -8.01 -7.65 15.11
CA ALA A 21 -9.10 -8.42 15.69
C ALA A 21 -8.68 -9.86 16.02
N GLN A 22 -7.58 -10.33 15.44
CA GLN A 22 -7.04 -11.66 15.67
C GLN A 22 -5.67 -11.59 16.36
N PRO A 23 -5.27 -12.59 17.17
CA PRO A 23 -4.00 -12.56 17.89
C PRO A 23 -2.76 -12.42 17.00
N ASN A 24 -2.79 -12.96 15.77
CA ASN A 24 -1.69 -12.84 14.80
C ASN A 24 -1.60 -11.44 14.15
N GLU A 25 -2.61 -10.58 14.35
CA GLU A 25 -2.63 -9.20 13.89
C GLU A 25 -2.12 -8.21 14.95
N LEU A 26 -1.86 -8.70 16.17
CA LEU A 26 -1.29 -7.92 17.27
C LEU A 26 0.24 -7.97 17.24
N VAL A 27 0.86 -6.91 17.75
CA VAL A 27 2.30 -6.92 18.05
C VAL A 27 2.55 -7.92 19.18
N GLU A 28 3.69 -8.63 19.11
CA GLU A 28 4.10 -9.58 20.14
C GLU A 28 4.03 -8.97 21.54
N GLY A 29 3.38 -9.67 22.47
CA GLY A 29 3.16 -9.20 23.84
C GLY A 29 1.92 -8.31 24.03
N ALA A 30 1.23 -7.89 22.97
CA ALA A 30 -0.04 -7.19 23.10
C ALA A 30 -1.23 -8.18 23.19
N ASN A 31 -2.21 -7.84 24.01
CA ASN A 31 -3.49 -8.55 24.11
C ASN A 31 -4.65 -7.78 23.44
N SER A 32 -4.44 -6.49 23.16
CA SER A 32 -5.36 -5.63 22.43
C SER A 32 -4.59 -4.45 21.84
N GLY A 33 -5.15 -3.78 20.84
CA GLY A 33 -4.60 -2.54 20.32
C GLY A 33 -5.23 -2.14 18.99
N LYS A 34 -4.61 -1.16 18.34
CA LYS A 34 -5.07 -0.63 17.06
C LYS A 34 -3.88 -0.27 16.19
N TRP A 35 -3.99 -0.60 14.91
CA TRP A 35 -3.10 -0.08 13.87
C TRP A 35 -3.63 1.25 13.31
N THR A 36 -2.71 2.15 12.99
CA THR A 36 -3.00 3.42 12.31
C THR A 36 -2.04 3.58 11.15
N ALA A 37 -2.58 3.84 9.96
CA ALA A 37 -1.79 4.17 8.79
C ALA A 37 -1.18 5.57 8.95
N ARG A 38 0.09 5.72 8.59
CA ARG A 38 0.72 7.04 8.42
C ARG A 38 0.58 7.50 6.96
N GLU A 39 1.25 8.60 6.63
CA GLU A 39 1.33 9.12 5.27
C GLU A 39 1.86 8.05 4.30
N VAL A 40 1.21 7.93 3.15
CA VAL A 40 1.67 7.10 2.04
C VAL A 40 2.72 7.87 1.25
N LYS A 41 3.89 7.26 1.07
CA LYS A 41 4.97 7.77 0.22
C LYS A 41 4.91 7.08 -1.13
N GLU A 42 4.61 7.87 -2.16
CA GLU A 42 4.50 7.37 -3.53
C GLU A 42 5.77 7.70 -4.34
N VAL A 43 6.24 6.73 -5.11
CA VAL A 43 7.33 6.90 -6.07
C VAL A 43 6.72 6.95 -7.47
N ALA A 44 6.59 8.16 -8.01
CA ALA A 44 6.05 8.39 -9.34
C ALA A 44 7.14 8.33 -10.42
N SER A 45 6.73 8.02 -11.65
CA SER A 45 7.54 8.21 -12.84
C SER A 45 7.85 9.69 -13.05
N SER A 46 9.00 9.95 -13.67
CA SER A 46 9.41 11.29 -14.11
C SER A 46 9.07 11.57 -15.57
N THR A 47 8.77 10.52 -16.36
CA THR A 47 8.59 10.63 -17.81
C THR A 47 7.21 10.21 -18.29
N LEU A 48 6.48 9.37 -17.54
CA LEU A 48 5.17 8.86 -17.95
C LEU A 48 4.05 9.40 -17.06
N SER A 49 3.06 10.00 -17.71
CA SER A 49 1.82 10.47 -17.09
C SER A 49 0.59 9.92 -17.80
N ALA A 50 -0.49 9.68 -17.05
CA ALA A 50 -1.80 9.34 -17.58
C ALA A 50 -2.83 10.32 -16.97
N GLY A 51 -3.72 10.88 -17.79
CA GLY A 51 -4.75 11.82 -17.31
C GLY A 51 -4.18 13.06 -16.60
N GLY A 52 -2.98 13.50 -16.96
CA GLY A 52 -2.32 14.67 -16.34
C GLY A 52 -1.58 14.41 -15.02
N ALA A 53 -1.53 13.15 -14.56
CA ALA A 53 -0.79 12.76 -13.35
C ALA A 53 0.26 11.69 -13.65
N PHE A 54 1.40 11.76 -12.98
CA PHE A 54 2.47 10.77 -13.15
C PHE A 54 2.04 9.39 -12.68
N VAL A 55 2.39 8.36 -13.45
CA VAL A 55 2.15 6.96 -13.09
C VAL A 55 3.03 6.56 -11.91
N LEU A 56 2.60 5.59 -11.10
CA LEU A 56 3.36 5.14 -9.93
C LEU A 56 4.17 3.88 -10.22
N HIS A 57 5.37 3.81 -9.63
CA HIS A 57 6.22 2.63 -9.62
C HIS A 57 6.05 1.81 -8.35
N GLU A 58 5.94 2.51 -7.23
CA GLU A 58 5.97 1.95 -5.89
C GLU A 58 5.23 2.88 -4.93
N ALA A 59 4.67 2.31 -3.87
CA ALA A 59 4.17 3.06 -2.74
C ALA A 59 4.59 2.39 -1.43
N THR A 60 4.91 3.17 -0.42
CA THR A 60 5.27 2.68 0.91
C THR A 60 4.44 3.39 1.99
N CYS A 61 3.96 2.64 2.97
CA CYS A 61 3.26 3.19 4.14
C CYS A 61 3.78 2.52 5.41
N GLU A 62 4.12 3.33 6.39
CA GLU A 62 4.39 2.87 7.76
C GLU A 62 3.07 2.85 8.53
N PHE A 63 2.84 1.76 9.26
CA PHE A 63 1.71 1.61 10.17
C PHE A 63 2.25 1.62 11.60
N GLY A 64 1.63 2.42 12.47
CA GLY A 64 1.92 2.44 13.90
C GLY A 64 0.91 1.59 14.67
N PHE A 65 1.37 0.83 15.65
CA PHE A 65 0.56 0.08 16.58
C PHE A 65 0.64 0.69 17.98
N SER A 66 -0.52 0.83 18.62
CA SER A 66 -0.63 1.14 20.04
C SER A 66 -1.63 0.20 20.69
N GLY A 67 -1.22 -0.44 21.77
CA GLY A 67 -2.02 -1.44 22.47
C GLY A 67 -1.62 -1.62 23.93
N ALA A 68 -2.13 -2.69 24.53
CA ALA A 68 -1.82 -3.06 25.91
C ALA A 68 -1.68 -4.57 26.06
N ASN A 69 -0.84 -5.00 27.01
CA ASN A 69 -0.72 -6.39 27.43
C ASN A 69 -1.72 -6.74 28.56
N SER A 70 -1.67 -7.97 29.06
CA SER A 70 -2.55 -8.47 30.12
C SER A 70 -2.39 -7.76 31.47
N SER A 71 -1.24 -7.12 31.73
CA SER A 71 -1.03 -6.30 32.93
C SER A 71 -1.45 -4.83 32.73
N GLY A 72 -2.02 -4.48 31.58
CA GLY A 72 -2.40 -3.11 31.23
C GLY A 72 -1.22 -2.21 30.83
N ALA A 73 -0.01 -2.76 30.68
CA ALA A 73 1.14 -2.00 30.24
C ALA A 73 1.04 -1.72 28.73
N THR A 74 1.43 -0.50 28.33
CA THR A 74 1.43 -0.08 26.93
C THR A 74 2.39 -0.91 26.10
N VAL A 75 1.92 -1.39 24.95
CA VAL A 75 2.72 -2.06 23.93
C VAL A 75 2.65 -1.22 22.65
N LEU A 76 3.81 -0.84 22.13
CA LEU A 76 3.95 -0.09 20.90
C LEU A 76 4.61 -0.96 19.84
N GLY A 77 4.33 -0.67 18.57
CA GLY A 77 5.03 -1.29 17.47
C GLY A 77 4.86 -0.51 16.17
N ALA A 78 5.55 -0.96 15.15
CA ALA A 78 5.41 -0.43 13.81
C ALA A 78 5.58 -1.54 12.78
N SER A 79 5.03 -1.33 11.60
CA SER A 79 5.27 -2.16 10.43
C SER A 79 5.32 -1.29 9.18
N THR A 80 5.90 -1.81 8.10
CA THR A 80 5.97 -1.11 6.83
C THR A 80 5.47 -2.03 5.74
N VAL A 81 4.56 -1.52 4.92
CA VAL A 81 4.10 -2.17 3.70
C VAL A 81 4.67 -1.42 2.52
N THR A 82 5.32 -2.16 1.62
CA THR A 82 5.80 -1.64 0.33
C THR A 82 5.05 -2.36 -0.78
N LEU A 83 4.34 -1.59 -1.60
CA LEU A 83 3.64 -2.04 -2.78
C LEU A 83 4.52 -1.80 -4.01
N GLN A 84 4.90 -2.88 -4.69
CA GLN A 84 5.69 -2.84 -5.93
C GLN A 84 4.85 -3.36 -7.10
N ALA A 85 5.19 -2.89 -8.31
CA ALA A 85 4.56 -3.34 -9.54
C ALA A 85 4.60 -4.87 -9.68
N SER A 86 3.43 -5.49 -9.78
CA SER A 86 3.30 -6.94 -9.97
C SER A 86 3.68 -7.36 -11.40
N ASN A 87 3.40 -6.49 -12.38
CA ASN A 87 3.67 -6.70 -13.79
C ASN A 87 4.95 -5.98 -14.23
N ARG A 88 5.88 -6.73 -14.84
CA ARG A 88 7.17 -6.22 -15.32
C ARG A 88 7.22 -5.93 -16.82
N ARG A 89 6.13 -6.16 -17.56
CA ARG A 89 6.06 -5.90 -19.01
C ARG A 89 5.83 -4.42 -19.29
N LEU A 90 4.90 -3.81 -18.58
CA LEU A 90 4.69 -2.37 -18.66
C LEU A 90 5.71 -1.66 -17.79
N ARG A 91 6.50 -0.77 -18.39
CA ARG A 91 7.58 -0.05 -17.71
C ARG A 91 7.60 1.42 -18.08
N ALA A 92 7.97 2.24 -17.12
CA ALA A 92 8.39 3.62 -17.32
C ALA A 92 9.70 3.83 -16.56
N ASP A 93 10.60 4.68 -17.05
CA ASP A 93 11.91 4.91 -16.40
C ASP A 93 12.70 3.61 -16.12
N GLY A 94 12.50 2.57 -16.93
CA GLY A 94 13.09 1.23 -16.74
C GLY A 94 12.48 0.39 -15.62
N ARG A 95 11.52 0.92 -14.86
CA ARG A 95 10.85 0.28 -13.71
C ARG A 95 9.41 -0.12 -14.06
N GLY A 96 8.90 -1.16 -13.40
CA GLY A 96 7.49 -1.56 -13.54
C GLY A 96 6.56 -0.46 -13.02
N VAL A 97 5.32 -0.42 -13.53
CA VAL A 97 4.29 0.53 -13.07
C VAL A 97 3.21 -0.21 -12.30
N LEU A 98 2.68 0.43 -11.26
CA LEU A 98 1.54 -0.07 -10.49
C LEU A 98 0.30 -0.09 -11.38
N LEU A 99 -0.39 -1.22 -11.34
CA LEU A 99 -1.64 -1.44 -12.05
C LEU A 99 -2.81 -1.48 -11.07
N ASP A 100 -4.00 -1.21 -11.60
CA ASP A 100 -5.23 -1.30 -10.84
C ASP A 100 -5.41 -2.69 -10.19
N GLY A 101 -5.70 -2.67 -8.89
CA GLY A 101 -5.81 -3.87 -8.07
C GLY A 101 -4.48 -4.49 -7.65
N ASP A 102 -3.33 -3.86 -7.92
CA ASP A 102 -2.08 -4.25 -7.25
C ASP A 102 -2.22 -4.04 -5.74
N THR A 103 -1.83 -5.05 -4.97
CA THR A 103 -1.95 -5.04 -3.50
C THR A 103 -0.69 -5.59 -2.84
N ALA A 104 -0.40 -5.08 -1.65
CA ALA A 104 0.64 -5.59 -0.76
C ALA A 104 0.12 -5.58 0.67
N LYS A 105 0.53 -6.58 1.46
CA LYS A 105 0.05 -6.76 2.83
C LYS A 105 1.17 -7.30 3.73
N ASP A 106 1.23 -6.83 4.96
CA ASP A 106 2.14 -7.36 5.98
C ASP A 106 1.55 -8.54 6.76
N LYS A 107 2.34 -9.09 7.70
CA LYS A 107 1.88 -10.20 8.56
C LYS A 107 0.76 -9.82 9.53
N TYR A 108 0.53 -8.54 9.78
CA TYR A 108 -0.48 -8.03 10.70
C TYR A 108 -1.81 -7.70 9.99
N GLY A 109 -1.87 -7.83 8.67
CA GLY A 109 -3.05 -7.53 7.86
C GLY A 109 -3.12 -6.08 7.36
N ASN A 110 -2.12 -5.24 7.65
CA ASN A 110 -2.06 -3.89 7.08
C ASN A 110 -1.81 -4.00 5.58
N THR A 111 -2.54 -3.20 4.79
CA THR A 111 -2.59 -3.37 3.34
C THR A 111 -2.39 -2.03 2.62
N LEU A 112 -1.68 -2.05 1.50
CA LEU A 112 -1.72 -1.01 0.46
C LEU A 112 -2.43 -1.57 -0.77
N THR A 113 -3.33 -0.79 -1.34
CA THR A 113 -4.04 -1.11 -2.58
C THR A 113 -3.87 0.02 -3.58
N ALA A 114 -3.50 -0.32 -4.80
CA ALA A 114 -3.46 0.60 -5.91
C ALA A 114 -4.82 0.57 -6.65
N SER A 115 -5.39 1.75 -6.88
CA SER A 115 -6.68 1.92 -7.56
C SER A 115 -6.58 3.03 -8.59
N SER A 116 -7.13 2.79 -9.77
CA SER A 116 -7.24 3.79 -10.83
C SER A 116 -8.69 4.18 -11.04
N THR A 117 -8.98 5.49 -11.04
CA THR A 117 -10.34 6.02 -11.23
C THR A 117 -10.61 6.49 -12.66
N GLY A 118 -9.66 6.30 -13.60
CA GLY A 118 -9.77 6.82 -14.96
C GLY A 118 -9.32 5.80 -16.02
N PRO A 119 -9.94 5.80 -17.22
CA PRO A 119 -9.49 4.97 -18.32
C PRO A 119 -8.08 5.40 -18.76
N LEU A 120 -7.25 4.41 -19.11
CA LEU A 120 -6.02 4.61 -19.88
C LEU A 120 -6.40 5.24 -21.23
N SER A 121 -5.98 6.48 -21.47
CA SER A 121 -6.05 7.11 -22.80
C SER A 121 -4.63 7.20 -23.35
N SER A 122 -4.37 6.48 -24.45
CA SER A 122 -3.26 6.81 -25.34
C SER A 122 -3.71 7.95 -26.24
N THR A 123 -2.89 8.99 -26.38
CA THR A 123 -3.07 10.00 -27.43
C THR A 123 -2.52 9.49 -28.75
#